data_AF-R5AMC6-F1
#
_entry.id   AF-R5AMC6-F1
#
_cell.length_a   1.000
_cell.length_b   1.000
_cell.length_c   1.000
_cell.angle_alpha   90.00
_cell.angle_beta   90.00
_cell.angle_gamma   90.00
#
_symmetry.space_group_name_H-M   'P 1'
#
loop_
_entity.id
_entity.type
_entity.pdbx_description
1 polymer ?
#
loop_
_entity_poly.entity_id
_entity_poly.type
_entity_poly.pdbx_seq_one_letter_code
_entity_poly.pdbx_strand_id
1 'polypeptide(L)' 'MNKILIVEASISDGRLMSGLITRAGYEPIAVDKMEAAQEEVAKLPPGAVVVAAMKFTGGTILFL' A
#
# COMPACT_ATOMS: atom_id res chain seq x y z
N MET A 1 -7.50 -9.98 10.08
CA MET A 1 -7.77 -8.71 9.37
C MET A 1 -6.81 -7.65 9.88
N ASN A 2 -5.55 -7.72 9.50
CA ASN A 2 -4.54 -6.72 9.90
C ASN A 2 -3.60 -6.36 8.75
N LYS A 3 -3.91 -6.75 7.50
CA LYS A 3 -3.03 -6.54 6.34
C LYS A 3 -3.36 -5.22 5.66
N ILE A 4 -2.33 -4.44 5.33
CA ILE A 4 -2.45 -3.21 4.54
C ILE A 4 -1.52 -3.33 3.33
N LEU A 5 -2.08 -3.20 2.13
CA LEU A 5 -1.32 -3.18 0.89
C LEU A 5 -0.84 -1.75 0.60
N ILE A 6 0.45 -1.58 0.39
CA ILE A 6 1.11 -0.31 0.02
C ILE A 6 1.50 -0.43 -1.45
N VAL A 7 0.90 0.40 -2.30
CA VAL A 7 1.26 0.51 -3.71
C VAL A 7 2.05 1.79 -3.90
N GLU A 8 3.36 1.67 -4.02
CA GLU A 8 4.29 2.80 -4.10
C GLU A 8 5.50 2.46 -4.96
N ALA A 9 5.80 3.28 -5.97
CA ALA A 9 6.93 3.07 -6.88
C ALA A 9 8.28 3.40 -6.21
N SER A 10 8.27 4.28 -5.20
CA SER A 10 9.45 4.64 -4.41
C SER A 10 9.70 3.63 -3.28
N ILE A 11 10.74 2.81 -3.41
CA ILE A 11 11.15 1.85 -2.37
C ILE A 11 11.40 2.53 -1.03
N SER A 12 11.97 3.74 -1.03
CA SER A 12 12.27 4.51 0.18
C SER A 12 10.98 4.91 0.92
N ASP A 13 9.99 5.43 0.18
CA ASP A 13 8.71 5.85 0.76
C ASP A 13 7.88 4.64 1.19
N GLY A 14 7.88 3.57 0.40
CA GLY A 14 7.27 2.28 0.74
C GLY A 14 7.81 1.70 2.04
N ARG A 15 9.13 1.79 2.27
CA ARG A 15 9.77 1.34 3.52
C ARG A 15 9.35 2.18 4.72
N LEU A 16 9.28 3.51 4.55
CA LEU A 16 8.81 4.40 5.61
C LEU A 16 7.36 4.10 6.00
N MET A 17 6.48 3.96 5.01
CA MET A 17 5.08 3.62 5.23
C MET A 17 4.91 2.26 5.89
N SER A 18 5.66 1.24 5.44
CA SER A 18 5.69 -0.09 6.05
C SER A 18 6.06 -0.03 7.54
N GLY A 19 7.06 0.78 7.91
CA GLY A 19 7.44 0.99 9.30
C GLY A 19 6.32 1.62 10.14
N LEU A 20 5.62 2.63 9.63
CA LEU A 20 4.49 3.27 10.32
C LEU A 20 3.32 2.30 10.54
N ILE A 21 2.97 1.55 9.50
CA ILE A 21 1.89 0.56 9.51
C ILE A 21 2.19 -0.57 10.50
N THR A 22 3.42 -1.08 10.52
CA THR A 22 3.87 -2.09 11.48
C THR A 22 3.74 -1.59 12.92
N ARG A 23 4.13 -0.34 13.19
CA ARG A 23 4.01 0.27 14.53
C ARG A 23 2.55 0.44 14.97
N ALA A 24 1.62 0.59 14.03
CA ALA A 24 0.20 0.64 14.31
C ALA A 24 -0.45 -0.76 14.51
N GLY A 25 0.34 -1.84 14.43
CA GLY A 25 -0.13 -3.22 14.65
C GLY A 25 -0.64 -3.93 13.39
N TYR A 26 -0.40 -3.35 12.21
CA TYR A 26 -0.80 -3.91 10.93
C TYR A 26 0.39 -4.56 10.22
N GLU A 27 0.12 -5.55 9.36
CA GLU A 27 1.09 -6.24 8.51
C GLU A 27 1.12 -5.56 7.13
N PRO A 28 2.20 -4.84 6.78
CA PRO A 28 2.32 -4.18 5.48
C PRO A 28 2.71 -5.18 4.38
N ILE A 29 2.06 -5.07 3.23
CA ILE A 29 2.47 -5.70 1.97
C ILE A 29 2.87 -4.57 1.04
N ALA A 30 4.16 -4.42 0.72
CA ALA A 30 4.62 -3.36 -0.17
C ALA A 30 4.85 -3.90 -1.58
N VAL A 31 4.26 -3.25 -2.58
CA VAL A 31 4.44 -3.55 -4.00
C VAL A 31 4.87 -2.30 -4.75
N ASP A 32 5.82 -2.47 -5.67
CA ASP A 32 6.45 -1.39 -6.42
C ASP A 32 5.78 -1.11 -7.78
N LYS A 33 4.87 -2.00 -8.21
CA LYS A 33 4.19 -1.96 -9.51
C LYS A 33 2.70 -2.23 -9.37
N MET A 34 1.92 -1.59 -10.23
CA MET A 34 0.47 -1.71 -10.24
C MET A 34 0.01 -3.12 -10.61
N GLU A 35 0.74 -3.80 -11.51
CA GLU A 35 0.43 -5.16 -11.94
C GLU A 35 0.56 -6.14 -10.77
N ALA A 36 1.64 -6.02 -9.99
CA ALA A 36 1.82 -6.81 -8.76
C ALA A 36 0.76 -6.47 -7.70
N ALA A 37 0.34 -5.20 -7.62
CA ALA A 37 -0.75 -4.79 -6.73
C ALA A 37 -2.06 -5.49 -7.06
N GLN A 38 -2.41 -5.64 -8.34
CA GLN A 38 -3.65 -6.31 -8.75
C GLN A 38 -3.70 -7.78 -8.29
N GLU A 39 -2.58 -8.50 -8.37
CA GLU A 39 -2.48 -9.88 -7.87
C GLU A 39 -2.65 -9.96 -6.35
N GLU A 40 -2.06 -9.02 -5.61
CA GLU A 40 -2.16 -9.01 -4.16
C GLU A 40 -3.55 -8.60 -3.68
N VAL A 41 -4.21 -7.63 -4.34
CA VAL A 41 -5.60 -7.23 -4.04
C VAL A 41 -6.55 -8.42 -4.17
N ALA A 42 -6.37 -9.29 -5.17
CA ALA A 42 -7.21 -10.47 -5.36
C ALA A 42 -7.09 -11.49 -4.20
N LYS A 43 -5.98 -11.47 -3.45
CA LYS A 43 -5.72 -12.37 -2.32
C LYS A 43 -6.17 -11.78 -0.98
N LEU A 44 -6.56 -10.51 -0.95
CA LEU A 44 -6.92 -9.82 0.28
C LEU A 44 -8.29 -10.30 0.82
N PRO A 45 -8.42 -10.48 2.14
CA PRO A 45 -9.72 -10.77 2.75
C PRO A 45 -10.64 -9.54 2.64
N PRO A 46 -11.97 -9.73 2.61
CA PRO A 46 -12.93 -8.64 2.69
C PRO A 46 -12.65 -7.74 3.92
N GLY A 47 -12.59 -6.42 3.70
CA GLY A 47 -12.25 -5.44 4.74
C GLY A 47 -10.75 -5.12 4.90
N ALA A 48 -9.90 -5.60 3.98
CA ALA A 48 -8.52 -5.13 3.87
C ALA A 48 -8.45 -3.72 3.26
N VAL A 49 -7.41 -2.96 3.62
CA VAL A 49 -7.19 -1.57 3.17
C VAL A 49 -6.03 -1.55 2.17
N VAL A 50 -6.23 -0.81 1.08
CA VAL A 50 -5.19 -0.55 0.06
C VAL A 50 -4.81 0.92 0.13
N VAL A 51 -3.53 1.19 0.35
CA VAL A 51 -2.96 2.52 0.36
C VAL A 51 -2.12 2.67 -0.90
N ALA A 52 -2.59 3.50 -1.84
CA ALA A 52 -1.84 3.84 -3.05
C ALA A 52 -1.40 5.30 -2.98
N ALA A 53 -0.10 5.55 -3.12
CA ALA A 53 0.45 6.88 -3.27
C ALA A 53 0.74 7.11 -4.76
N MET A 54 -0.28 7.54 -5.51
CA MET A 54 -0.10 7.88 -6.91
C MET A 54 0.37 9.34 -7.02
N LYS A 55 1.57 9.56 -7.57
CA LYS A 55 2.02 10.88 -8.02
C LYS A 55 1.30 11.21 -9.33
N PHE A 56 0.31 12.08 -9.28
CA PHE A 56 -0.24 12.70 -10.48
C PHE A 56 0.51 14.02 -10.75
N THR A 57 0.51 14.49 -11.99
CA THR A 57 1.14 15.77 -12.41
C THR A 57 0.54 17.02 -11.74
N GLY A 58 -0.33 16.87 -10.73
CA GLY A 58 -0.96 17.94 -9.95
C GLY A 58 -1.18 17.64 -8.46
N GLY A 59 -0.60 16.57 -7.89
CA GLY A 59 -0.71 16.26 -6.45
C GLY A 59 -0.82 14.77 -6.11
N THR A 60 -1.04 14.47 -4.84
CA THR A 60 -1.24 13.11 -4.30
C THR A 60 -2.71 12.89 -3.98
N ILE A 61 -3.30 11.80 -4.47
CA ILE A 61 -4.68 11.37 -4.14
C ILE A 61 -4.59 10.15 -3.24
N LEU A 62 -5.26 10.20 -2.09
CA LEU A 62 -5.41 9.08 -1.16
C LEU A 62 -6.80 8.45 -1.36
N PHE A 63 -6.85 7.21 -1.83
CA PHE A 63 -8.04 6.37 -1.77
C PHE A 63 -7.93 5.50 -0.51
N LEU A 64 -8.93 5.60 0.39
CA LEU A 64 -9.07 4.80 1.62
C LEU A 64 -10.12 3.70 1.41
#